data_AF-A0A968FTT9-F1
#
_entry.id   AF-A0A968FTT9-F1
#
_cell.length_a   1.000
_cell.length_b   1.000
_cell.length_c   1.000
_cell.angle_alpha   90.00
_cell.angle_beta   90.00
_cell.angle_gamma   90.00
#
_symmetry.space_group_name_H-M   'P 1'
#
loop_
_entity.id
_entity.type
_entity.pdbx_description
1 polymer ?
#
loop_
_entity_poly.entity_id
_entity_poly.type
_entity_poly.pdbx_seq_one_letter_code
_entity_poly.pdbx_strand_id
1 'polypeptide(L)'
;FPKCRHCSGLARPHILMFGDWEYTGHPEQEENFNRFLQKPVDLVLLVGSSGTIPTNDFIALRWKDQGTPVININPDPSANAIVHT
;
A
#
# COMPACT_ATOMS: atom_id res chain seq x y z
N PHE A 1 4.95 9.49 -28.23
CA PHE A 1 4.29 8.85 -27.07
C PHE A 1 3.84 7.43 -27.44
N PRO A 2 3.83 6.45 -26.52
CA PRO A 2 3.31 5.12 -26.82
C PRO A 2 1.81 5.20 -27.16
N LYS A 3 1.33 4.36 -28.08
CA LYS A 3 -0.06 4.34 -28.53
C LYS A 3 -0.66 2.95 -28.39
N CYS A 4 -1.95 2.87 -28.09
CA CYS A 4 -2.70 1.62 -28.07
C CYS A 4 -2.79 1.01 -29.48
N ARG A 5 -2.50 -0.28 -29.61
CA ARG A 5 -2.55 -0.99 -30.90
C ARG A 5 -3.99 -1.20 -31.42
N HIS A 6 -4.99 -1.09 -30.56
CA HIS A 6 -6.39 -1.31 -30.90
C HIS A 6 -7.16 -0.01 -31.21
N CYS A 7 -6.90 1.08 -30.49
CA CYS A 7 -7.65 2.34 -30.64
C CYS A 7 -6.79 3.57 -31.02
N SER A 8 -5.46 3.42 -31.15
CA SER A 8 -4.51 4.52 -31.41
C SER A 8 -4.46 5.64 -30.35
N GLY A 9 -5.20 5.51 -29.26
CA GLY A 9 -5.15 6.42 -28.10
C GLY A 9 -3.77 6.43 -27.44
N LEU A 10 -3.49 7.50 -26.70
CA LEU A 10 -2.25 7.65 -25.93
C LEU A 10 -2.19 6.58 -24.82
N ALA A 11 -1.17 5.73 -24.86
CA ALA A 11 -0.94 4.76 -23.79
C ALA A 11 -0.25 5.44 -22.60
N ARG A 12 -0.54 4.95 -21.39
CA ARG A 12 0.04 5.41 -20.13
C ARG A 12 0.66 4.23 -19.37
N PRO A 13 1.63 4.46 -18.47
CA PRO A 13 2.09 3.42 -17.56
C PRO A 13 0.92 2.84 -16.76
N HIS A 14 0.94 1.53 -16.51
CA HIS A 14 -0.09 0.86 -15.71
C HIS A 14 0.26 0.98 -14.22
N ILE A 15 0.08 2.20 -13.70
CA ILE A 15 0.25 2.55 -12.29
C ILE A 15 -0.95 3.38 -11.83
N LEU A 16 -1.36 3.21 -10.59
CA LEU A 16 -2.40 4.05 -9.99
C LEU A 16 -1.83 5.45 -9.77
N MET A 17 -2.44 6.44 -10.43
CA MET A 17 -2.08 7.85 -10.27
C MET A 17 -3.10 8.55 -9.35
N PHE A 18 -2.70 9.65 -8.71
CA PHE A 18 -3.63 10.45 -7.92
C PHE A 18 -4.77 11.00 -8.79
N GLY A 19 -6.01 10.79 -8.36
CA GLY A 19 -7.20 11.23 -9.09
C GLY A 19 -7.56 10.38 -10.32
N ASP A 20 -6.95 9.21 -10.49
CA ASP A 20 -7.21 8.32 -11.62
C ASP A 20 -8.46 7.45 -11.40
N TRP A 21 -9.62 7.99 -11.74
CA TRP A 21 -10.91 7.29 -11.67
C TRP A 21 -11.07 6.19 -12.74
N GLU A 22 -10.19 6.16 -13.74
CA GLU A 22 -10.21 5.18 -14.82
C GLU A 22 -9.17 4.07 -14.62
N TYR A 23 -8.48 4.04 -13.47
CA TYR A 23 -7.51 2.99 -13.17
C TYR A 23 -8.22 1.64 -13.05
N THR A 24 -7.79 0.70 -13.90
CA THR A 24 -8.22 -0.70 -13.80
C THR A 24 -7.14 -1.48 -13.06
N GLY A 25 -7.45 -1.90 -11.84
CA GLY A 25 -6.54 -2.67 -10.98
C GLY A 25 -6.55 -4.18 -11.27
N HIS A 26 -6.14 -4.95 -10.26
CA HIS A 26 -6.11 -6.42 -10.30
C HIS A 26 -7.02 -7.00 -9.21
N PRO A 27 -8.31 -7.27 -9.52
CA PRO A 27 -9.29 -7.68 -8.51
C PRO A 27 -8.88 -8.91 -7.71
N GLU A 28 -8.27 -9.92 -8.35
CA GLU A 28 -7.82 -11.13 -7.68
C GLU A 28 -6.71 -10.86 -6.64
N GLN A 29 -5.79 -9.93 -6.92
CA GLN A 29 -4.75 -9.54 -5.96
C GLN A 29 -5.36 -8.79 -4.77
N GLU A 30 -6.31 -7.91 -5.04
CA GLU A 30 -7.03 -7.17 -4.01
C GLU A 30 -7.84 -8.12 -3.10
N GLU A 31 -8.56 -9.09 -3.66
CA GLU A 31 -9.27 -10.11 -2.90
C GLU A 31 -8.34 -10.98 -2.04
N ASN A 32 -7.22 -11.42 -2.61
CA ASN A 32 -6.23 -12.21 -1.88
C ASN A 32 -5.60 -11.41 -0.74
N PHE A 33 -5.28 -10.14 -0.98
CA PHE A 33 -4.75 -9.24 0.03
C PHE A 33 -5.78 -8.98 1.14
N ASN A 34 -7.03 -8.69 0.78
CA ASN A 34 -8.12 -8.50 1.73
C ASN A 34 -8.36 -9.74 2.59
N ARG A 35 -8.26 -10.94 2.00
CA ARG A 35 -8.33 -12.22 2.75
C ARG A 35 -7.15 -12.39 3.71
N PHE A 36 -5.95 -11.99 3.31
CA PHE A 36 -4.77 -12.00 4.16
C PHE A 36 -4.91 -11.04 5.35
N LEU A 37 -5.45 -9.83 5.14
CA LEU A 37 -5.66 -8.83 6.19
C LEU A 37 -6.61 -9.29 7.32
N GLN A 38 -7.40 -10.34 7.11
CA GLN A 38 -8.26 -10.91 8.16
C GLN A 38 -7.55 -11.94 9.04
N LYS A 39 -6.31 -12.32 8.71
CA LYS A 39 -5.53 -13.30 9.48
C LYS A 39 -4.72 -12.58 10.55
N PRO A 40 -4.55 -13.20 11.74
CA PRO A 40 -3.55 -12.73 12.69
C PRO A 40 -2.15 -12.91 12.09
N VAL A 41 -1.23 -12.03 12.45
CA VAL A 41 0.18 -12.11 12.10
C VAL A 41 1.02 -11.93 13.36
N ASP A 42 2.20 -12.54 13.41
CA ASP A 42 3.05 -12.51 14.61
C ASP A 42 3.93 -11.25 14.69
N LEU A 43 4.16 -10.59 13.56
CA LEU A 43 5.03 -9.43 13.42
C LEU A 43 4.68 -8.61 12.18
N VAL A 44 4.73 -7.29 12.29
CA VAL A 44 4.64 -6.36 11.14
C VAL A 44 5.97 -5.64 10.95
N LEU A 45 6.45 -5.59 9.71
CA LEU A 45 7.62 -4.80 9.31
C LEU A 45 7.18 -3.67 8.38
N LEU A 46 7.41 -2.42 8.80
CA LEU A 46 7.30 -1.26 7.93
C LEU A 46 8.69 -0.89 7.45
N VAL A 47 8.94 -0.92 6.14
CA VAL A 47 10.28 -0.73 5.58
C VAL A 47 10.25 0.37 4.53
N GLY A 48 11.01 1.45 4.77
CA GLY A 48 11.24 2.51 3.78
C GLY A 48 9.99 3.28 3.33
N SER A 49 8.89 3.24 4.09
CA SER A 49 7.69 4.06 3.84
C SER A 49 7.83 5.39 4.57
N SER A 50 7.58 6.53 3.91
CA SER A 50 7.63 7.84 4.59
C SER A 50 6.41 8.14 5.48
N GLY A 51 5.28 7.45 5.24
CA GLY A 51 3.99 7.76 5.85
C GLY A 51 3.23 8.92 5.19
N THR A 52 3.76 9.51 4.12
CA THR A 52 3.06 10.58 3.37
C THR A 52 1.79 10.08 2.68
N ILE A 53 1.82 8.84 2.18
CA ILE A 53 0.64 8.11 1.73
C ILE A 53 0.36 7.02 2.78
N PRO A 54 -0.59 7.25 3.71
CA PRO A 54 -0.66 6.54 4.98
C PRO A 54 -1.31 5.14 4.90
N THR A 55 -1.57 4.62 3.69
CA THR A 55 -2.27 3.33 3.52
C THR A 55 -1.56 2.19 4.25
N ASN A 56 -0.23 2.10 4.13
CA ASN A 56 0.57 1.07 4.82
C ASN A 56 0.56 1.25 6.34
N ASP A 57 0.59 2.51 6.78
CA ASP A 57 0.60 2.89 8.18
C ASP A 57 -0.71 2.49 8.87
N PHE A 58 -1.87 2.69 8.20
CA PHE A 58 -3.16 2.24 8.71
C PHE A 58 -3.28 0.72 8.80
N ILE A 59 -2.69 -0.02 7.85
CA ILE A 59 -2.66 -1.48 7.89
C ILE A 59 -1.82 -1.98 9.07
N ALA A 60 -0.64 -1.39 9.28
CA ALA A 60 0.21 -1.73 10.42
C ALA A 60 -0.44 -1.36 11.76
N LEU A 61 -1.07 -0.18 11.84
CA LEU A 61 -1.79 0.28 13.03
C LEU A 61 -2.93 -0.68 13.41
N ARG A 62 -3.69 -1.17 12.41
CA ARG A 62 -4.75 -2.18 12.65
C ARG A 62 -4.24 -3.42 13.38
N TRP A 63 -3.10 -3.99 12.96
CA TRP A 63 -2.54 -5.16 13.64
C TRP A 63 -1.87 -4.79 14.98
N LYS A 64 -1.27 -3.61 15.07
CA LYS A 64 -0.72 -3.09 16.33
C LYS A 64 -1.80 -2.98 17.41
N ASP A 65 -2.97 -2.46 17.07
CA ASP A 65 -4.12 -2.33 17.97
C ASP A 65 -4.64 -3.70 18.44
N GLN A 66 -4.32 -4.77 17.71
CA GLN A 66 -4.62 -6.16 18.08
C GLN A 66 -3.50 -6.81 18.92
N GLY A 67 -2.47 -6.06 19.30
CA GLY A 67 -1.34 -6.52 20.10
C GLY A 67 -0.17 -7.08 19.30
N THR A 68 -0.18 -6.97 17.97
CA THR A 68 0.92 -7.43 17.13
C THR A 68 2.10 -6.46 17.24
N PRO A 69 3.34 -6.94 17.48
CA PRO A 69 4.51 -6.08 17.45
C PRO A 69 4.74 -5.50 16.05
N VAL A 70 5.13 -4.24 15.98
CA VAL A 70 5.49 -3.55 14.73
C VAL A 70 6.91 -3.01 14.85
N ILE A 71 7.74 -3.28 13.83
CA ILE A 71 9.08 -2.72 13.69
C ILE A 71 9.08 -1.79 12.48
N ASN A 72 9.47 -0.55 12.70
CA ASN A 72 9.71 0.41 11.63
C ASN A 72 11.20 0.49 11.30
N ILE A 73 11.54 0.22 10.05
CA ILE A 73 12.89 0.22 9.52
C ILE A 73 12.99 1.39 8.56
N ASN A 74 13.49 2.50 9.08
CA ASN A 74 13.59 3.74 8.33
C ASN A 74 14.83 4.55 8.75
N PRO A 75 15.58 5.16 7.80
CA PRO A 75 16.61 6.13 8.15
C PRO A 75 16.06 7.40 8.80
N ASP A 76 14.79 7.74 8.55
CA ASP A 76 14.11 8.85 9.20
C ASP A 76 13.30 8.33 10.41
N PRO A 77 13.72 8.62 11.66
CA PRO A 77 13.02 8.15 12.85
C PRO A 77 11.66 8.84 13.06
N SER A 78 11.35 9.90 12.31
CA SER A 78 10.06 10.59 12.38
C SER A 78 9.02 10.05 11.39
N ALA A 79 9.42 9.16 10.48
CA ALA A 79 8.52 8.54 9.51
C ALA A 79 7.47 7.63 10.20
N ASN A 80 6.30 7.52 9.59
CA ASN A 80 5.18 6.68 10.07
C ASN A 80 4.76 6.97 11.52
N ALA A 81 4.82 8.24 11.95
CA ALA A 81 4.57 8.67 13.32
C ALA A 81 3.24 8.15 13.93
N ILE A 82 2.21 7.93 13.11
CA ILE A 82 0.91 7.43 13.57
C ILE A 82 0.97 6.00 14.13
N VAL A 83 1.99 5.23 13.73
CA VAL A 83 2.15 3.84 14.18
C VAL A 83 2.88 3.80 15.53
N HIS A 84 3.50 4.90 15.98
CA HIS A 84 4.18 5.01 17.27
C HIS A 84 5.18 3.87 17.56
N THR A 85 6.06 3.60 16.59
CA THR A 85 7.13 2.59 16.65
C THR A 85 8.46 3.22 17.01
#